data_AF-A0A5K0XRI0-F1
#
_entry.id   AF-A0A5K0XRI0-F1
#
_cell.length_a   1.000
_cell.length_b   1.000
_cell.length_c   1.000
_cell.angle_alpha   90.00
_cell.angle_beta   90.00
_cell.angle_gamma   90.00
#
_symmetry.space_group_name_H-M   'P 1'
#
loop_
_entity.id
_entity.type
_entity.pdbx_description
1 polymer ?
#
loop_
_entity_poly.entity_id
_entity_poly.type
_entity_poly.pdbx_seq_one_letter_code
_entity_poly.pdbx_strand_id
1 'polypeptide(L)'
;VKKLHQENKLNQMVDKDLKNNFDRVELEEIVQVALLCTQYHPANRPKMSEVLRMLEGDGLAERWEASQRVETPRSKTVEKEEHKYLDFVEESSLVVEAMELSGPR
;
A
#
# COMPACT_ATOMS: atom_id res chain seq x y z
N VAL A 1 -1.34 5.91 -7.73
CA VAL A 1 -0.43 4.83 -8.19
C VAL A 1 -1.19 3.63 -8.76
N LYS A 2 -1.97 2.87 -7.96
CA LYS A 2 -2.66 1.64 -8.41
C LYS A 2 -3.50 1.81 -9.68
N LYS A 3 -4.30 2.87 -9.77
CA LYS A 3 -5.08 3.21 -10.98
C LYS A 3 -4.21 3.37 -12.24
N LEU A 4 -3.12 4.13 -12.14
CA LEU A 4 -2.23 4.39 -13.27
C LEU A 4 -1.46 3.13 -13.70
N HIS A 5 -1.12 2.25 -12.75
CA HIS A 5 -0.55 0.94 -13.05
C HIS A 5 -1.53 0.05 -13.83
N GLN A 6 -2.78 -0.07 -13.36
CA GLN A 6 -3.82 -0.86 -14.04
C GLN A 6 -4.16 -0.32 -15.44
N GLU A 7 -4.12 1.00 -15.64
CA GLU A 7 -4.33 1.64 -16.94
C GLU A 7 -3.07 1.64 -17.83
N ASN A 8 -1.95 1.07 -17.37
CA ASN A 8 -0.64 1.09 -18.04
C ASN A 8 -0.15 2.51 -18.41
N LYS A 9 -0.42 3.49 -17.53
CA LYS A 9 -0.07 4.91 -17.67
C LYS A 9 1.04 5.33 -16.70
N LEU A 10 1.98 4.43 -16.40
CA LEU A 10 3.06 4.68 -15.43
C LEU A 10 3.93 5.90 -15.76
N ASN A 11 4.13 6.19 -17.06
CA ASN A 11 4.89 7.36 -17.52
C ASN A 11 4.35 8.71 -17.00
N GLN A 12 3.08 8.78 -16.60
CA GLN A 12 2.50 10.02 -16.04
C GLN A 12 2.93 10.28 -14.59
N MET A 13 3.48 9.28 -13.91
CA MET A 13 3.96 9.41 -12.52
C MET A 13 5.44 9.76 -12.43
N VAL A 14 6.16 9.67 -13.54
CA VAL A 14 7.61 9.87 -13.55
C VAL A 14 7.93 11.34 -13.38
N ASP A 15 8.96 11.63 -12.59
CA ASP A 15 9.47 12.98 -12.42
C ASP A 15 9.89 13.58 -13.77
N LYS A 16 9.44 14.80 -14.05
CA LYS A 16 9.73 15.52 -15.28
C LYS A 16 11.23 15.86 -15.40
N ASP A 17 11.92 16.01 -14.26
CA ASP A 17 13.33 16.36 -14.23
C ASP A 17 14.25 15.20 -14.66
N LEU A 18 13.73 13.96 -14.66
CA LEU A 18 14.43 12.80 -15.25
C LEU A 18 14.55 12.91 -16.77
N LYS A 19 13.77 13.78 -17.44
CA LYS A 19 13.87 14.07 -18.88
C LYS A 19 13.87 12.81 -19.77
N ASN A 20 13.05 11.81 -19.42
CA ASN A 20 12.99 10.49 -20.07
C ASN A 20 14.29 9.66 -20.00
N ASN A 21 15.21 9.98 -19.09
CA ASN A 21 16.40 9.18 -18.79
C ASN A 21 16.10 8.16 -17.69
N PHE A 22 15.22 7.22 -17.99
CA PHE A 22 14.88 6.11 -17.10
C PHE A 22 14.52 4.88 -17.92
N ASP A 23 14.77 3.70 -17.36
CA ASP A 23 14.32 2.45 -17.97
C ASP A 23 12.86 2.17 -17.60
N ARG A 24 12.09 1.68 -18.58
CA ARG A 24 10.66 1.42 -18.39
C ARG A 24 10.38 0.18 -17.54
N VAL A 25 11.26 -0.82 -17.60
CA VAL A 25 11.19 -2.02 -16.78
C VAL A 25 11.50 -1.67 -15.33
N GLU A 26 12.58 -0.91 -15.08
CA GLU A 26 12.91 -0.44 -13.73
C GLU A 26 11.78 0.41 -13.12
N LEU A 27 11.14 1.26 -13.94
CA LEU A 27 9.97 2.01 -13.50
C LEU A 27 8.82 1.09 -13.06
N GLU A 28 8.52 0.05 -13.83
CA GLU A 28 7.47 -0.89 -13.50
C GLU A 28 7.78 -1.66 -12.21
N GLU A 29 9.01 -2.17 -12.07
CA GLU A 29 9.48 -2.90 -10.89
C GLU A 29 9.41 -2.03 -9.63
N ILE A 30 9.88 -0.78 -9.69
CA ILE A 30 9.80 0.16 -8.57
C ILE A 30 8.34 0.44 -8.20
N VAL A 31 7.45 0.58 -9.18
CA VAL A 31 6.03 0.79 -8.92
C VAL A 31 5.41 -0.43 -8.25
N GLN A 32 5.77 -1.65 -8.65
CA GLN A 32 5.31 -2.88 -8.00
C GLN A 32 5.77 -2.94 -6.54
N VAL A 33 7.05 -2.66 -6.26
CA VAL A 33 7.58 -2.56 -4.89
C VAL A 33 6.81 -1.50 -4.09
N ALA A 34 6.59 -0.31 -4.65
CA ALA A 34 5.86 0.77 -3.99
C ALA A 34 4.41 0.35 -3.67
N LEU A 35 3.75 -0.38 -4.57
CA LEU A 35 2.39 -0.88 -4.36
C LEU A 35 2.33 -1.95 -3.26
N LEU A 36 3.34 -2.82 -3.16
CA LEU A 36 3.47 -3.78 -2.04
C LEU A 36 3.68 -3.07 -0.70
N CYS A 37 4.55 -2.05 -0.66
CA CYS A 37 4.83 -1.27 0.55
C CYS A 37 3.65 -0.44 1.04
N THR A 38 2.76 -0.04 0.14
CA THR A 38 1.61 0.83 0.45
C THR A 38 0.28 0.08 0.57
N GLN A 39 0.33 -1.25 0.73
CA GLN A 39 -0.87 -2.05 0.98
C GLN A 39 -1.62 -1.56 2.22
N TYR A 40 -2.95 -1.55 2.12
CA TYR A 40 -3.83 -1.08 3.19
C TYR A 40 -3.56 -1.83 4.50
N HIS A 41 -3.60 -3.16 4.45
CA HIS A 41 -3.31 -4.02 5.59
C HIS A 41 -1.81 -4.07 5.91
N PRO A 42 -1.37 -3.64 7.11
CA PRO A 42 0.05 -3.64 7.47
C PRO A 42 0.71 -5.02 7.42
N ALA A 43 -0.05 -6.08 7.70
CA ALA A 43 0.43 -7.46 7.69
C ALA A 43 0.87 -7.95 6.29
N ASN A 44 0.39 -7.30 5.22
CA ASN A 44 0.74 -7.70 3.85
C ASN A 44 2.02 -6.99 3.36
N ARG A 45 2.34 -5.83 3.95
CA ARG A 45 3.49 -5.02 3.56
C ARG A 45 4.79 -5.81 3.78
N PRO A 46 5.74 -5.76 2.83
CA PRO A 46 7.01 -6.45 2.97
C PRO A 46 7.86 -5.83 4.10
N LYS A 47 8.71 -6.64 4.71
CA LYS A 47 9.77 -6.13 5.61
C LYS A 47 10.79 -5.35 4.80
N MET A 48 11.46 -4.38 5.43
CA MET A 48 12.51 -3.61 4.75
C MET A 48 13.65 -4.47 4.18
N SER A 49 13.97 -5.60 4.81
CA SER A 49 14.94 -6.56 4.27
C SER A 49 14.45 -7.25 3.00
N GLU A 50 13.15 -7.50 2.87
CA GLU A 50 12.55 -8.05 1.63
C GLU A 50 12.51 -6.97 0.54
N VAL A 51 12.19 -5.73 0.90
CA VAL A 51 12.26 -4.58 -0.03
C VAL A 51 13.65 -4.43 -0.63
N LEU A 52 14.70 -4.52 0.19
CA LEU A 52 16.07 -4.44 -0.29
C LEU A 52 16.38 -5.56 -1.29
N ARG A 53 16.03 -6.81 -0.97
CA ARG A 53 16.23 -7.95 -1.88
C ARG A 53 15.50 -7.77 -3.22
N MET A 54 14.26 -7.27 -3.19
CA MET A 54 13.50 -6.98 -4.41
C MET A 54 14.20 -5.92 -5.27
N LEU A 55 14.75 -4.87 -4.66
CA LEU A 55 15.50 -3.83 -5.37
C LEU A 55 16.87 -4.30 -5.87
N GLU A 56 17.44 -5.33 -5.27
CA GLU A 56 18.65 -6.02 -5.74
C GLU A 56 18.36 -7.02 -6.89
N GLY A 57 17.08 -7.20 -7.26
CA GLY A 57 16.64 -8.04 -8.37
C GLY A 57 16.17 -9.45 -7.97
N ASP A 58 15.90 -9.70 -6.69
CA ASP A 58 15.52 -11.01 -6.16
C ASP A 58 14.12 -11.01 -5.51
N GLY A 59 13.24 -11.92 -5.95
CA GLY A 59 11.98 -12.24 -5.26
C GLY A 59 10.78 -11.32 -5.53
N LEU A 60 10.92 -10.31 -6.41
CA LEU A 60 9.83 -9.37 -6.70
C LEU A 60 8.66 -10.04 -7.43
N ALA A 61 8.94 -10.84 -8.45
CA ALA A 61 7.91 -11.46 -9.29
C ALA A 61 7.00 -12.39 -8.46
N GLU A 62 7.60 -13.26 -7.64
CA GLU A 62 6.88 -14.20 -6.78
C GLU A 62 6.02 -13.47 -5.74
N ARG A 63 6.58 -12.42 -5.12
CA ARG A 63 5.86 -11.62 -4.13
C ARG A 63 4.71 -10.85 -4.76
N TRP A 64 4.92 -10.28 -5.93
CA TRP A 64 3.91 -9.54 -6.68
C TRP A 64 2.73 -10.44 -7.04
N GLU A 65 3.00 -11.63 -7.59
CA GLU A 65 1.96 -12.61 -7.92
C GLU A 65 1.17 -13.07 -6.69
N ALA A 66 1.85 -13.31 -5.57
CA ALA A 66 1.20 -13.68 -4.32
C ALA A 66 0.23 -12.59 -3.83
N SER A 67 0.62 -11.32 -3.96
CA SER A 67 -0.23 -10.19 -3.57
C SER A 67 -1.51 -10.08 -4.41
N GLN A 68 -1.44 -10.34 -5.72
CA GLN A 68 -2.61 -10.25 -6.60
C GLN A 68 -3.67 -11.32 -6.29
N ARG A 69 -3.26 -12.51 -5.82
CA ARG A 69 -4.18 -13.58 -5.42
C ARG A 69 -5.02 -13.20 -4.20
N VAL A 70 -4.42 -12.47 -3.26
CA VAL A 70 -5.08 -12.00 -2.03
C VAL A 70 -6.11 -10.91 -2.30
N GLU A 71 -5.96 -10.13 -3.37
CA GLU A 71 -6.87 -9.02 -3.72
C GLU A 71 -8.06 -9.41 -4.63
N THR A 72 -8.17 -10.68 -5.06
CA THR A 72 -9.35 -11.16 -5.83
C THR A 72 -10.60 -11.26 -4.94
N PRO A 73 -11.80 -10.91 -5.43
CA PRO A 73 -12.91 -10.52 -4.58
C PRO A 73 -13.54 -11.73 -3.87
N ARG A 74 -13.27 -11.89 -2.58
CA ARG A 74 -14.25 -12.43 -1.65
C ARG A 74 -14.73 -11.28 -0.76
N SER A 75 -15.77 -10.61 -1.21
CA SER A 75 -16.54 -9.59 -0.51
C SER A 75 -17.25 -10.11 0.77
N LYS A 76 -16.63 -10.99 1.55
CA LYS A 76 -17.25 -11.60 2.75
C LYS A 76 -16.40 -11.51 4.03
N THR A 77 -15.32 -10.75 4.04
CA THR A 77 -14.48 -10.60 5.24
C THR A 77 -14.52 -9.19 5.83
N VAL A 78 -14.90 -8.18 5.05
CA VAL A 78 -15.08 -6.78 5.52
C VAL A 78 -16.16 -6.71 6.60
N GLU A 79 -17.24 -7.49 6.47
CA GLU A 79 -18.30 -7.55 7.50
C GLU A 79 -17.86 -8.24 8.80
N LYS A 80 -16.75 -8.99 8.83
CA LYS A 80 -16.37 -9.70 10.09
C LYS A 80 -15.40 -8.90 10.95
N GLU A 81 -14.63 -7.99 10.35
CA GLU A 81 -13.63 -7.18 11.06
C GLU A 81 -14.20 -5.84 11.55
N GLU A 82 -15.12 -5.23 10.79
CA GLU A 82 -15.80 -4.00 11.24
C GLU A 82 -16.72 -4.24 12.45
N HIS A 83 -17.41 -5.40 12.49
CA HIS A 83 -18.24 -5.77 13.64
C HIS A 83 -17.43 -6.00 14.92
N LYS A 84 -16.19 -6.51 14.82
CA LYS A 84 -15.34 -6.70 16.00
C LYS A 84 -14.83 -5.36 16.56
N TYR A 85 -14.72 -4.34 15.73
CA TYR A 85 -14.36 -2.99 16.14
C TYR A 85 -15.56 -2.26 16.75
N LEU A 86 -16.75 -2.40 16.16
CA LEU A 86 -17.98 -1.80 16.69
C LEU A 86 -18.41 -2.43 18.03
N ASP A 87 -18.32 -3.75 18.18
CA ASP A 87 -18.61 -4.45 19.46
C ASP A 87 -17.71 -3.96 20.60
N PHE A 88 -16.46 -3.57 20.30
CA PHE A 88 -15.52 -3.05 21.30
C PHE A 88 -15.81 -1.59 21.69
N VAL A 89 -16.38 -0.81 20.76
CA VAL A 89 -16.67 0.62 20.94
C VAL A 89 -18.00 0.83 21.69
N GLU A 90 -18.98 -0.06 21.55
CA GLU A 90 -20.27 0.07 22.24
C GLU A 90 -20.18 -0.24 23.75
N GLU A 91 -19.23 -1.09 24.16
CA GLU A 91 -19.04 -1.46 25.58
C GLU A 91 -18.11 -0.51 26.36
N SER A 92 -17.43 0.42 25.69
CA SER A 92 -16.62 1.45 26.35
C SER A 92 -17.18 2.84 26.05
N SER A 93 -17.81 3.45 27.06
CA SER A 93 -18.26 4.85 27.06
C SER A 93 -17.08 5.84 27.04
N LEU A 94 -16.23 5.74 26.03
CA LEU A 94 -15.12 6.65 25.80
C LEU A 94 -15.55 7.65 24.73
N VAL A 95 -16.09 8.77 25.19
CA VAL A 95 -16.15 9.99 24.38
C VAL A 95 -14.71 10.37 24.08
N VAL A 96 -14.26 10.18 22.84
CA VAL A 96 -12.94 10.65 22.40
C VAL A 96 -13.02 12.16 22.27
N GLU A 97 -12.55 12.88 23.29
CA GLU A 97 -12.41 14.33 23.25
C GLU A 97 -11.21 14.72 22.36
N ALA A 98 -11.36 15.78 21.57
CA ALA A 98 -10.33 16.22 20.62
C ALA A 98 -9.10 16.78 21.35
N MET A 99 -7.90 16.44 20.85
CA MET A 99 -6.64 16.94 21.42
C MET A 99 -6.35 18.34 20.87
N GLU A 100 -6.53 19.36 21.71
CA GLU A 100 -6.21 20.76 21.39
C GLU A 100 -4.69 20.95 21.28
N LEU A 101 -4.20 21.19 20.06
CA LEU A 101 -2.81 21.60 19.83
C LEU A 101 -2.71 23.11 20.08
N SER A 102 -1.96 23.49 21.13
CA SER A 102 -1.80 24.85 21.65
C SER A 102 -1.65 25.94 20.56
N GLY A 103 -2.37 27.05 20.77
CA GLY A 103 -2.45 28.23 19.91
C GLY A 103 -1.18 29.11 19.80
N PRO A 104 -1.29 30.32 19.21
CA PRO A 104 -0.18 31.04 18.59
C PRO A 104 0.86 31.58 19.59
N ARG A 105 2.10 31.66 19.12
CA ARG A 105 3.32 32.01 19.87
C ARG A 105 3.30 33.43 20.43
#